data_AF-A0A4R2ST88-F1
#
_entry.id   AF-A0A4R2ST88-F1
#
_cell.length_a   1.000
_cell.length_b   1.000
_cell.length_c   1.000
_cell.angle_alpha   90.00
_cell.angle_beta   90.00
_cell.angle_gamma   90.00
#
_symmetry.space_group_name_H-M   'P 1'
#
loop_
_entity.id
_entity.type
_entity.pdbx_description
1 polymer ?
#
loop_
_entity_poly.entity_id
_entity_poly.type
_entity_poly.pdbx_seq_one_letter_code
_entity_poly.pdbx_strand_id
1 'polypeptide(L)'
;MKKMLTATLCAASMMLASCATMPTPSTGQAAQIGAAIDRAQAAYDRIAATASLVLPFLSPERAARVRLAMSLAERGLLAARYAATAAEQLAALKQAEAATAAIEVTAAPSP
;
A
#
# COMPACT_ATOMS: atom_id res chain seq x y z
N MET A 1 6.34 1.10 -29.90
CA MET A 1 5.90 1.79 -28.65
C MET A 1 4.44 1.53 -28.27
N LYS A 2 3.48 1.52 -29.22
CA LYS A 2 2.04 1.27 -28.95
C LYS A 2 1.72 -0.05 -28.22
N LYS A 3 2.48 -1.13 -28.49
CA LYS A 3 2.29 -2.46 -27.87
C LYS A 3 2.72 -2.54 -26.39
N MET A 4 3.61 -1.67 -25.93
CA MET A 4 4.02 -1.62 -24.51
C MET A 4 3.03 -0.86 -23.64
N LEU A 5 2.34 0.14 -24.20
CA LEU A 5 1.27 0.86 -23.52
C LEU A 5 0.04 -0.03 -23.28
N THR A 6 -0.29 -0.93 -24.21
CA THR A 6 -1.40 -1.87 -24.04
C THR A 6 -1.10 -2.96 -23.00
N ALA A 7 0.13 -3.46 -22.94
CA ALA A 7 0.51 -4.49 -21.96
C ALA A 7 0.52 -3.94 -20.52
N THR A 8 0.96 -2.69 -20.34
CA THR A 8 0.94 -2.01 -19.04
C THR A 8 -0.48 -1.69 -18.56
N LEU A 9 -1.38 -1.30 -19.48
CA LEU A 9 -2.80 -1.10 -19.14
C LEU A 9 -3.47 -2.41 -18.71
N CYS A 10 -3.23 -3.52 -19.41
CA CYS A 10 -3.81 -4.82 -19.07
C CYS A 10 -3.28 -5.38 -17.73
N ALA A 11 -2.00 -5.18 -17.42
CA ALA A 11 -1.45 -5.57 -16.13
C ALA A 11 -2.03 -4.72 -14.98
N ALA A 12 -2.19 -3.42 -15.20
CA ALA A 12 -2.80 -2.52 -14.23
C ALA A 12 -4.28 -2.87 -13.99
N SER A 13 -5.05 -3.19 -15.04
CA SER A 13 -6.46 -3.58 -14.89
C SER A 13 -6.63 -4.94 -14.21
N MET A 14 -5.75 -5.92 -14.44
CA MET A 14 -5.78 -7.19 -13.70
C MET A 14 -5.42 -7.01 -12.21
N MET A 15 -4.45 -6.14 -11.90
CA MET A 15 -4.11 -5.82 -10.51
C MET A 15 -5.26 -5.09 -9.79
N LEU A 16 -5.90 -4.12 -10.46
CA LEU A 16 -7.05 -3.40 -9.90
C LEU A 16 -8.27 -4.33 -9.71
N ALA A 17 -8.53 -5.24 -10.64
CA ALA A 17 -9.62 -6.21 -10.53
C ALA A 17 -9.42 -7.20 -9.37
N SER A 18 -8.19 -7.66 -9.11
CA SER A 18 -7.87 -8.48 -7.93
C SER A 18 -8.05 -7.73 -6.61
N CYS A 19 -7.78 -6.42 -6.59
CA CYS A 19 -8.00 -5.59 -5.41
C CYS A 19 -9.49 -5.32 -5.14
N ALA A 20 -10.34 -5.26 -6.19
CA ALA A 20 -11.78 -5.05 -6.03
C ALA A 20 -12.47 -6.21 -5.29
N THR A 21 -11.94 -7.43 -5.40
CA THR A 21 -12.45 -8.61 -4.70
C THR A 21 -11.81 -8.86 -3.34
N MET A 22 -10.85 -8.03 -2.91
CA MET A 22 -10.25 -8.21 -1.58
C MET A 22 -11.23 -7.81 -0.48
N PRO A 23 -11.45 -8.67 0.53
CA PRO A 23 -12.26 -8.29 1.67
C PRO A 23 -11.63 -7.09 2.37
N THR A 24 -12.47 -6.10 2.70
CA THR A 24 -12.03 -4.96 3.50
C THR A 24 -11.49 -5.47 4.83
N PRO A 25 -10.25 -5.12 5.22
CA PRO A 25 -9.66 -5.61 6.46
C PRO A 25 -10.50 -5.15 7.66
N SER A 26 -10.62 -6.02 8.67
CA SER A 26 -11.22 -5.63 9.94
C SER A 26 -10.37 -4.58 10.65
N THR A 27 -10.94 -3.87 11.63
CA THR A 27 -10.21 -2.88 12.44
C THR A 27 -8.96 -3.48 13.11
N GLY A 28 -9.06 -4.73 13.61
CA GLY A 28 -7.92 -5.44 14.17
C GLY A 28 -6.83 -5.77 13.13
N GLN A 29 -7.23 -6.14 11.92
CA GLN A 29 -6.31 -6.38 10.80
C GLN A 29 -5.64 -5.08 10.32
N ALA A 30 -6.40 -3.98 10.23
CA ALA A 30 -5.86 -2.67 9.86
C ALA A 30 -4.78 -2.20 10.86
N ALA A 31 -5.05 -2.33 12.17
CA ALA A 31 -4.08 -2.02 13.22
C ALA A 31 -2.81 -2.90 13.11
N GLN A 32 -2.98 -4.19 12.82
CA GLN A 32 -1.87 -5.11 12.61
C GLN A 32 -1.03 -4.76 11.37
N ILE A 33 -1.68 -4.34 10.28
CA ILE A 33 -1.03 -3.87 9.06
C ILE A 33 -0.20 -2.62 9.36
N GLY A 34 -0.77 -1.63 10.06
CA GLY A 34 -0.05 -0.43 10.50
C GLY A 34 1.19 -0.78 11.32
N ALA A 35 1.04 -1.62 12.35
CA ALA A 35 2.16 -2.09 13.17
C ALA A 35 3.21 -2.88 12.38
N ALA A 36 2.82 -3.61 11.33
CA ALA A 36 3.76 -4.30 10.44
C ALA A 36 4.55 -3.31 9.59
N ILE A 37 3.90 -2.28 9.04
CA ILE A 37 4.54 -1.22 8.26
C ILE A 37 5.53 -0.44 9.13
N ASP A 38 5.18 -0.11 10.37
CA ASP A 38 6.07 0.61 11.27
C ASP A 38 7.29 -0.22 11.69
N ARG A 39 7.11 -1.53 11.93
CA ARG A 39 8.25 -2.44 12.14
C ARG A 39 9.15 -2.54 10.92
N ALA A 40 8.58 -2.54 9.71
CA ALA A 40 9.34 -2.58 8.47
C ALA A 40 10.12 -1.27 8.25
N GLN A 41 9.52 -0.12 8.56
CA GLN A 41 10.20 1.18 8.55
C GLN A 41 11.40 1.19 9.50
N ALA A 42 11.20 0.79 10.76
CA ALA A 42 12.28 0.75 11.74
C ALA A 42 13.41 -0.20 11.33
N ALA A 43 13.10 -1.32 10.66
CA ALA A 43 14.11 -2.21 10.11
C ALA A 43 14.87 -1.56 8.94
N TYR A 44 14.16 -0.88 8.04
CA TYR A 44 14.77 -0.12 6.95
C TYR A 44 15.71 0.96 7.47
N ASP A 45 15.30 1.74 8.47
CA ASP A 45 16.11 2.82 9.05
C ASP A 45 17.42 2.28 9.64
N ARG A 46 17.37 1.14 10.34
CA ARG A 46 18.58 0.45 10.84
C ARG A 46 19.51 -0.01 9.70
N ILE A 47 18.94 -0.56 8.63
CA ILE A 47 19.70 -1.00 7.45
C ILE A 47 20.32 0.21 6.75
N ALA A 48 19.58 1.30 6.60
CA ALA A 48 20.04 2.52 5.95
C ALA A 48 21.19 3.17 6.74
N ALA A 49 21.07 3.23 8.07
CA ALA A 49 22.15 3.69 8.94
C ALA A 49 23.40 2.83 8.77
N THR A 50 23.26 1.50 8.77
CA THR A 50 24.39 0.58 8.57
C THR A 50 25.00 0.72 7.17
N ALA A 51 24.17 0.83 6.14
CA ALA A 51 24.61 0.99 4.75
C ALA A 51 25.44 2.27 4.58
N SER A 52 25.08 3.37 5.25
CA SER A 52 25.84 4.62 5.20
C SER A 52 27.29 4.46 5.69
N LEU A 53 27.53 3.55 6.64
CA LEU A 53 28.86 3.23 7.17
C LEU A 53 29.66 2.33 6.22
N VAL A 54 28.99 1.40 5.51
CA VAL A 54 29.66 0.38 4.71
C VAL A 54 29.88 0.83 3.25
N LEU A 55 28.99 1.66 2.70
CA LEU A 55 29.02 2.11 1.31
C LEU A 55 30.38 2.68 0.84
N PRO A 56 31.12 3.47 1.64
CA PRO A 56 32.43 4.00 1.23
C PRO A 56 33.50 2.93 1.00
N PHE A 57 33.34 1.74 1.60
CA PHE A 57 34.29 0.63 1.50
C PHE A 57 33.95 -0.34 0.37
N LEU A 58 32.83 -0.13 -0.33
CA LEU A 58 32.41 -0.97 -1.45
C LEU A 58 32.95 -0.41 -2.77
N SER A 59 33.15 -1.31 -3.74
CA SER A 59 33.39 -0.88 -5.11
C SER A 59 32.19 -0.07 -5.64
N PRO A 60 32.40 0.89 -6.57
CA PRO A 60 31.34 1.76 -7.07
C PRO A 60 30.12 0.99 -7.59
N GLU A 61 30.35 -0.13 -8.27
CA GLU A 61 29.27 -0.95 -8.81
C GLU A 61 28.46 -1.66 -7.71
N ARG A 62 29.12 -2.16 -6.66
CA ARG A 62 28.43 -2.76 -5.50
C ARG A 62 27.66 -1.70 -4.72
N ALA A 63 28.26 -0.53 -4.51
CA ALA A 63 27.60 0.60 -3.86
C ALA A 63 26.35 1.06 -4.64
N ALA A 64 26.42 1.11 -5.96
CA ALA A 64 25.27 1.44 -6.82
C ALA A 64 24.14 0.42 -6.68
N ARG A 65 24.44 -0.89 -6.63
CA ARG A 65 23.43 -1.94 -6.42
C ARG A 65 22.78 -1.86 -5.04
N VAL A 66 23.56 -1.56 -3.99
CA VAL A 66 23.02 -1.34 -2.63
C VAL A 66 22.10 -0.13 -2.60
N ARG A 67 22.49 1.00 -3.20
CA ARG A 67 21.63 2.19 -3.30
C ARG A 67 20.35 1.91 -4.07
N LEU A 68 20.41 1.16 -5.17
CA LEU A 68 19.24 0.72 -5.93
C LEU A 68 18.30 -0.10 -5.03
N ALA A 69 18.80 -1.12 -4.35
CA ALA A 69 18.00 -1.95 -3.45
C ALA A 69 17.33 -1.12 -2.34
N MET A 70 18.07 -0.18 -1.74
CA MET A 70 17.53 0.74 -0.73
C MET A 70 16.40 1.62 -1.29
N SER A 71 16.56 2.17 -2.49
CA SER A 71 15.52 2.98 -3.14
C SER A 71 14.27 2.17 -3.48
N LEU A 72 14.41 0.89 -3.84
CA LEU A 72 13.27 0.01 -4.09
C LEU A 72 12.53 -0.31 -2.79
N ALA A 73 13.26 -0.59 -1.71
CA ALA A 73 12.67 -0.83 -0.40
C ALA A 73 11.90 0.40 0.12
N GLU A 74 12.46 1.60 -0.04
CA GLU A 74 11.79 2.86 0.33
C GLU A 74 10.49 3.08 -0.46
N ARG A 75 10.53 2.87 -1.78
CA ARG A 75 9.33 2.95 -2.63
C ARG A 75 8.28 1.90 -2.25
N GLY A 76 8.71 0.70 -1.89
CA GLY A 76 7.82 -0.36 -1.40
C GLY A 76 7.13 0.02 -0.09
N LEU A 77 7.86 0.58 0.87
CA LEU A 77 7.31 1.07 2.14
C LEU A 77 6.30 2.21 1.93
N LEU A 78 6.62 3.16 1.05
CA LEU A 78 5.68 4.22 0.67
C LEU A 78 4.41 3.66 0.05
N ALA A 79 4.54 2.74 -0.91
CA ALA A 79 3.38 2.07 -1.53
C ALA A 79 2.53 1.33 -0.49
N ALA A 80 3.14 0.65 0.48
CA ALA A 80 2.44 -0.03 1.56
C ALA A 80 1.65 0.96 2.45
N ARG A 81 2.24 2.12 2.79
CA ARG A 81 1.55 3.18 3.55
C ARG A 81 0.35 3.72 2.78
N TYR A 82 0.54 4.04 1.50
CA TYR A 82 -0.57 4.52 0.66
C TYR A 82 -1.68 3.50 0.51
N ALA A 83 -1.34 2.22 0.34
CA ALA A 83 -2.32 1.15 0.27
C ALA A 83 -3.11 1.01 1.57
N ALA A 84 -2.45 1.11 2.73
CA ALA A 84 -3.12 1.07 4.03
C ALA A 84 -4.09 2.25 4.20
N THR A 85 -3.67 3.47 3.89
CA THR A 85 -4.53 4.65 3.96
C THR A 85 -5.71 4.57 2.99
N ALA A 86 -5.49 4.09 1.76
CA ALA A 86 -6.57 3.90 0.80
C ALA A 86 -7.60 2.85 1.29
N ALA A 87 -7.14 1.78 1.95
CA ALA A 87 -8.02 0.78 2.54
C ALA A 87 -8.86 1.34 3.69
N GLU A 88 -8.27 2.19 4.55
CA GLU A 88 -8.99 2.89 5.62
C GLU A 88 -10.07 3.84 5.06
N GLN A 89 -9.73 4.62 4.04
CA GLN A 89 -10.69 5.53 3.39
C GLN A 89 -11.86 4.76 2.75
N LEU A 90 -11.57 3.64 2.08
CA LEU A 90 -12.60 2.79 1.49
C LEU A 90 -13.51 2.17 2.56
N ALA A 91 -12.97 1.77 3.71
CA ALA A 91 -13.76 1.28 4.83
C ALA A 91 -14.70 2.38 5.38
N ALA A 92 -14.18 3.61 5.55
CA ALA A 92 -14.99 4.74 5.99
C ALA A 92 -16.12 5.08 5.02
N LEU A 93 -15.86 5.04 3.70
CA LEU A 93 -16.88 5.24 2.67
C LEU A 93 -17.98 4.18 2.73
N LYS A 94 -17.62 2.89 2.80
CA LYS A 94 -18.60 1.81 2.94
C LYS A 94 -19.47 1.95 4.20
N GLN A 95 -18.88 2.42 5.30
CA GLN A 95 -19.62 2.65 6.53
C GLN A 95 -20.61 3.82 6.39
N ALA A 96 -20.21 4.89 5.69
CA ALA A 96 -21.11 6.01 5.36
C ALA A 96 -22.23 5.60 4.41
N GLU A 97 -21.95 4.77 3.39
CA GLU A 97 -22.95 4.20 2.50
C GLU A 97 -23.96 3.33 3.27
N ALA A 98 -23.48 2.45 4.16
CA ALA A 98 -24.35 1.63 4.99
C ALA A 98 -25.23 2.46 5.93
N ALA A 99 -24.69 3.54 6.52
CA ALA A 99 -25.46 4.46 7.35
C ALA A 99 -26.53 5.21 6.54
N THR A 100 -26.21 5.61 5.31
CA THR A 100 -27.16 6.28 4.41
C THR A 100 -28.28 5.33 3.98
N ALA A 101 -27.96 4.09 3.62
CA ALA A 101 -28.94 3.06 3.29
C ALA A 101 -29.89 2.77 4.48
N ALA A 102 -29.38 2.76 5.71
CA ALA A 102 -30.22 2.58 6.91
C ALA A 102 -31.20 3.75 7.12
N ILE A 103 -30.79 4.98 6.79
CA ILE A 103 -31.65 6.16 6.84
C ILE A 103 -32.74 6.09 5.77
N GLU A 104 -32.39 5.70 4.53
CA GLU A 104 -33.37 5.54 3.45
C GLU A 104 -34.43 4.47 3.74
N VAL A 105 -34.02 3.33 4.33
CA VAL A 105 -34.94 2.27 4.77
C VAL A 105 -35.87 2.74 5.89
N THR A 106 -35.37 3.58 6.81
CA THR A 106 -36.17 4.13 7.91
C THR A 106 -37.09 5.26 7.44
N ALA A 107 -36.73 5.96 6.37
CA ALA A 107 -37.50 7.06 5.78
C ALA A 107 -38.55 6.59 4.75
N ALA A 108 -38.56 5.31 4.36
CA ALA A 108 -39.58 4.76 3.50
C ALA A 108 -40.94 4.73 4.25
N PRO A 109 -41.98 5.43 3.76
CA PRO A 109 -43.28 5.44 4.42
C PRO A 109 -43.88 4.03 4.40
N SER A 110 -44.34 3.58 5.57
CA SER A 110 -45.19 2.39 5.70
C SER A 110 -46.45 2.58 4.85
N PRO A 111 -46.95 1.55 4.15
CA PRO A 111 -48.20 1.64 3.40
C PRO A 111 -49.41 1.97 4.29
#